data_AF-A0A7S4C142-F1
#
_entry.id   AF-A0A7S4C142-F1
#
_cell.length_a   1.000
_cell.length_b   1.000
_cell.length_c   1.000
_cell.angle_alpha   90.00
_cell.angle_beta   90.00
_cell.angle_gamma   90.00
#
_symmetry.space_group_name_H-M   'P 1'
#
loop_
_entity.id
_entity.type
_entity.pdbx_description
1 polymer ?
#
loop_
_entity_poly.entity_id
_entity_poly.type
_entity_poly.pdbx_seq_one_letter_code
_entity_poly.pdbx_strand_id
1 'polypeptide(L)'
;MSDDDFAPELDRASKCKAQFTQAVLAVVEEESPSLAVSCVSKEAAHQIAELAWDWTVTSLAPDLERFVQHRGRGLVGTEDVALAARRNPLTKRLIEAEARRIKRAKADSKAEGRCQG
;
A
#
# COMPACT_ATOMS: atom_id res chain seq x y z
N MET A 1 -33.66 -5.89 12.42
CA MET A 1 -32.57 -6.87 12.31
C MET A 1 -32.22 -6.89 10.84
N SER A 2 -31.12 -6.23 10.46
CA SER A 2 -30.78 -6.01 9.06
C SER A 2 -30.06 -7.24 8.52
N ASP A 3 -30.63 -7.85 7.49
CA ASP A 3 -30.10 -9.00 6.74
C ASP A 3 -28.89 -8.64 5.83
N ASP A 4 -27.99 -7.76 6.29
CA ASP A 4 -26.84 -7.26 5.51
C ASP A 4 -25.49 -7.86 5.96
N ASP A 5 -25.49 -8.76 6.93
CA ASP A 5 -24.27 -9.34 7.53
C ASP A 5 -23.78 -10.62 6.81
N PHE A 6 -24.45 -11.04 5.74
CA PHE A 6 -24.13 -12.25 4.97
C PHE A 6 -23.76 -11.97 3.50
N ALA A 7 -23.20 -10.79 3.20
CA ALA A 7 -22.50 -10.62 1.94
C ALA A 7 -21.26 -11.54 1.96
N PRO A 8 -21.14 -12.53 1.05
CA PRO A 8 -20.05 -13.50 1.12
C PRO A 8 -18.73 -12.76 1.01
N GLU A 9 -17.81 -13.02 1.94
CA GLU A 9 -16.47 -12.41 2.05
C GLU A 9 -15.70 -12.41 0.71
N LEU A 10 -16.00 -13.40 -0.14
CA LEU A 10 -15.57 -13.54 -1.53
C LEU A 10 -15.88 -12.31 -2.41
N ASP A 11 -17.02 -11.64 -2.24
CA ASP A 11 -17.42 -10.49 -3.04
C ASP A 11 -16.60 -9.24 -2.69
N ARG A 12 -16.33 -9.01 -1.40
CA ARG A 12 -15.51 -7.87 -0.94
C ARG A 12 -14.05 -8.04 -1.36
N ALA A 13 -13.48 -9.23 -1.18
CA ALA A 13 -12.12 -9.53 -1.61
C ALA A 13 -11.96 -9.40 -3.14
N SER A 14 -12.94 -9.88 -3.91
CA SER A 14 -12.92 -9.76 -5.37
C SER A 14 -13.02 -8.31 -5.84
N LYS A 15 -13.88 -7.50 -5.19
CA LYS A 15 -13.98 -6.06 -5.45
C LYS A 15 -12.69 -5.32 -5.13
N CYS A 16 -12.07 -5.64 -3.98
CA CYS A 16 -10.79 -5.04 -3.58
C CYS A 16 -9.68 -5.43 -4.56
N LYS A 17 -9.63 -6.69 -4.99
CA LYS A 17 -8.68 -7.15 -6.01
C LYS A 17 -8.88 -6.42 -7.34
N ALA A 18 -10.13 -6.27 -7.79
CA ALA A 18 -10.41 -5.54 -9.03
C ALA A 18 -9.95 -4.07 -8.97
N GLN A 19 -10.19 -3.39 -7.85
CA GLN A 19 -9.71 -2.02 -7.62
C GLN A 19 -8.19 -1.95 -7.56
N PHE A 20 -7.56 -2.91 -6.90
CA PHE A 20 -6.09 -3.02 -6.83
C PHE A 20 -5.50 -3.21 -8.24
N THR A 21 -6.04 -4.13 -9.02
CA THR A 21 -5.61 -4.37 -10.41
C THR A 21 -5.74 -3.10 -11.24
N GLN A 22 -6.86 -2.38 -11.14
CA GLN A 22 -7.04 -1.11 -11.84
C GLN A 22 -5.98 -0.07 -11.45
N ALA A 23 -5.67 0.07 -10.15
CA ALA A 23 -4.65 1.00 -9.68
C ALA A 23 -3.25 0.63 -10.19
N VAL A 24 -2.92 -0.66 -10.22
CA VAL A 24 -1.63 -1.14 -10.79
C VAL A 24 -1.54 -0.82 -12.27
N LEU A 25 -2.60 -1.07 -13.04
CA LEU A 25 -2.63 -0.74 -14.47
C LEU A 25 -2.39 0.75 -14.71
N ALA A 26 -3.01 1.62 -13.91
CA ALA A 26 -2.81 3.07 -14.03
C ALA A 26 -1.35 3.49 -13.76
N VAL A 27 -0.70 2.90 -12.75
CA VAL A 27 0.73 3.14 -12.47
C VAL A 27 1.62 2.64 -13.61
N VAL A 28 1.30 1.47 -14.18
CA VAL A 28 2.04 0.92 -15.32
C VAL A 28 1.90 1.81 -16.55
N GLU A 29 0.70 2.35 -16.81
CA GLU A 29 0.46 3.28 -17.92
C GLU A 29 1.23 4.60 -17.74
N GLU A 30 1.29 5.13 -16.51
CA GLU A 30 2.05 6.35 -16.17
C GLU A 30 3.57 6.17 -16.37
N GLU A 31 4.11 5.02 -15.99
CA GLU A 31 5.55 4.72 -16.07
C GLU A 31 5.99 4.20 -17.46
N SER A 32 5.06 3.70 -18.27
CA SER A 32 5.30 3.18 -19.62
C SER A 32 6.07 4.13 -20.56
N PRO A 33 5.75 5.45 -20.66
CA PRO A 33 6.52 6.37 -21.50
C PRO A 33 7.92 6.68 -20.98
N SER A 34 8.17 6.49 -19.69
CA SER A 34 9.47 6.72 -19.04
C SER A 34 10.44 5.56 -19.23
N LEU A 35 9.93 4.39 -19.61
CA LEU A 35 10.73 3.23 -19.96
C LEU A 35 11.11 3.30 -21.44
N ALA A 36 12.40 3.22 -21.76
CA ALA A 36 12.90 3.16 -23.14
C ALA A 36 12.49 1.88 -23.90
N VAL A 37 11.57 1.09 -23.34
CA VAL A 37 11.04 -0.15 -23.87
C VAL A 37 9.64 0.15 -24.40
N SER A 38 9.36 -0.26 -25.63
CA SER A 38 8.03 -0.23 -26.23
C SER A 38 7.00 -0.78 -25.23
N CYS A 39 6.03 0.06 -24.86
CA CYS A 39 4.82 -0.22 -24.08
C CYS A 39 4.71 -1.60 -23.43
N VAL A 40 4.68 -1.64 -22.09
CA VAL A 40 4.33 -2.86 -21.34
C VAL A 40 3.03 -3.44 -21.89
N SER A 41 3.03 -4.71 -22.31
CA SER A 41 1.83 -5.32 -22.87
C SER A 41 0.73 -5.42 -21.80
N LYS A 42 -0.53 -5.42 -22.22
CA LYS A 42 -1.67 -5.53 -21.29
C LYS A 42 -1.57 -6.81 -20.46
N GLU A 43 -1.14 -7.90 -21.07
CA GLU A 43 -0.97 -9.20 -20.42
C GLU A 43 0.12 -9.14 -19.34
N ALA A 44 1.25 -8.48 -19.62
CA ALA A 44 2.32 -8.28 -18.64
C ALA A 44 1.85 -7.40 -17.47
N ALA A 45 1.08 -6.35 -17.75
CA ALA A 45 0.53 -5.48 -16.72
C ALA A 45 -0.46 -6.22 -15.79
N HIS A 46 -1.30 -7.09 -16.34
CA HIS A 46 -2.18 -7.95 -15.54
C HIS A 46 -1.38 -8.96 -14.69
N GLN A 47 -0.32 -9.55 -15.24
CA GLN A 47 0.55 -10.46 -14.47
C GLN A 47 1.25 -9.74 -13.31
N ILE A 48 1.69 -8.49 -13.51
CA ILE A 48 2.26 -7.67 -12.42
C ILE A 48 1.21 -7.44 -11.32
N ALA A 49 -0.03 -7.12 -11.69
CA ALA A 49 -1.11 -6.93 -10.73
C ALA A 49 -1.39 -8.21 -9.91
N GLU A 50 -1.45 -9.37 -10.55
CA GLU A 50 -1.64 -10.66 -9.88
C GLU A 50 -0.48 -10.97 -8.92
N LEU A 51 0.77 -10.81 -9.37
CA LEU A 51 1.94 -11.02 -8.52
C LEU A 51 1.99 -10.08 -7.32
N ALA A 52 1.63 -8.81 -7.53
CA ALA A 52 1.61 -7.81 -6.46
C ALA A 52 0.48 -8.08 -5.46
N TRP A 53 -0.69 -8.53 -5.94
CA TRP A 53 -1.79 -8.94 -5.08
C TRP A 53 -1.40 -10.14 -4.21
N ASP A 54 -0.88 -11.20 -4.84
CA ASP A 54 -0.47 -12.41 -4.12
C ASP A 54 0.61 -12.10 -3.08
N TRP A 55 1.62 -11.32 -3.43
CA TRP A 55 2.65 -10.90 -2.47
C TRP A 55 2.06 -10.10 -1.29
N THR A 56 1.08 -9.23 -1.56
CA THR A 56 0.44 -8.40 -0.54
C THR A 56 -0.31 -9.27 0.48
N VAL A 57 -1.10 -10.23 0.00
CA VAL A 57 -1.93 -11.08 0.86
C VAL A 57 -1.10 -12.15 1.57
N THR A 58 -0.10 -12.73 0.90
CA THR A 58 0.62 -13.90 1.43
C THR A 58 1.87 -13.55 2.25
N SER A 59 2.51 -12.41 1.99
CA SER A 59 3.75 -12.03 2.66
C SER A 59 3.60 -10.73 3.44
N LEU A 60 3.17 -9.65 2.79
CA LEU A 60 3.21 -8.32 3.40
C LEU A 60 2.22 -8.20 4.57
N ALA A 61 0.95 -8.57 4.37
CA ALA A 61 -0.07 -8.45 5.41
C ALA A 61 0.24 -9.30 6.66
N PRO A 62 0.60 -10.59 6.55
CA PRO A 62 1.00 -11.39 7.72
C PRO A 62 2.25 -10.86 8.42
N ASP A 63 3.22 -10.33 7.68
CA ASP A 63 4.42 -9.74 8.27
C ASP A 63 4.10 -8.49 9.08
N LEU A 64 3.26 -7.60 8.57
CA LEU A 64 2.81 -6.40 9.29
C LEU A 64 2.05 -6.76 10.57
N GLU A 65 1.16 -7.75 10.50
CA GLU A 65 0.45 -8.24 11.68
C GLU A 65 1.41 -8.75 12.76
N ARG A 66 2.40 -9.57 12.37
CA ARG A 66 3.42 -10.09 13.28
C ARG A 66 4.28 -8.99 13.90
N PHE A 67 4.66 -7.96 13.13
CA PHE A 67 5.46 -6.86 13.67
C PHE A 67 4.69 -6.05 14.72
N VAL A 68 3.41 -5.78 14.45
CA VAL A 68 2.52 -5.07 15.37
C VAL A 68 2.29 -5.87 16.66
N GLN A 69 2.02 -7.18 16.53
CA GLN A 69 1.85 -8.09 17.66
C GLN A 69 3.14 -8.20 18.50
N HIS A 70 4.31 -8.29 17.87
CA HIS A 70 5.59 -8.35 18.57
C HIS A 70 5.87 -7.10 19.43
N ARG A 71 5.33 -5.95 19.03
CA ARG A 71 5.42 -4.68 19.79
C ARG A 71 4.29 -4.51 20.80
N GLY A 72 3.37 -5.46 20.92
CA GLY A 72 2.20 -5.38 21.81
C GLY A 72 1.21 -4.27 21.43
N ARG A 73 1.18 -3.87 20.15
CA ARG A 73 0.29 -2.81 19.65
C ARG A 73 -0.87 -3.43 18.88
N GLY A 74 -1.94 -2.66 18.68
CA GLY A 74 -3.07 -3.03 17.79
C GLY A 74 -3.11 -2.26 16.48
N LEU A 75 -2.15 -1.36 16.23
CA LEU A 75 -2.13 -0.46 15.08
C LEU A 75 -0.76 -0.51 14.39
N VAL A 76 -0.77 -0.61 13.06
CA VAL A 76 0.43 -0.59 12.21
C VAL A 76 1.05 0.80 12.24
N GLY A 77 2.34 0.87 12.59
CA GLY A 77 3.13 2.10 12.59
C GLY A 77 4.08 2.21 11.39
N THR A 78 4.69 3.41 11.23
CA THR A 78 5.63 3.68 10.13
C THR A 78 6.86 2.77 10.15
N GLU A 79 7.29 2.39 11.35
CA GLU A 79 8.41 1.51 11.63
C GLU A 79 8.13 0.06 11.24
N ASP A 80 6.88 -0.40 11.31
CA ASP A 80 6.52 -1.75 10.87
C ASP A 80 6.60 -1.85 9.34
N VAL A 81 6.16 -0.80 8.63
CA VAL A 81 6.30 -0.68 7.16
C VAL A 81 7.77 -0.56 6.74
N ALA A 82 8.57 0.25 7.45
CA ALA A 82 10.00 0.34 7.19
C ALA A 82 10.73 -1.00 7.47
N LEU A 83 10.24 -1.77 8.45
CA LEU A 83 10.77 -3.09 8.78
C LEU A 83 10.38 -4.14 7.73
N ALA A 84 9.20 -4.05 7.12
CA ALA A 84 8.80 -4.88 5.99
C ALA A 84 9.72 -4.65 4.77
N ALA A 85 10.11 -3.40 4.54
CA ALA A 85 11.01 -3.03 3.44
C ALA A 85 12.50 -3.34 3.68
N ARG A 86 12.87 -3.97 4.82
CA ARG A 86 14.28 -4.17 5.23
C ARG A 86 15.15 -4.92 4.21
N ARG A 87 14.54 -5.76 3.37
CA ARG A 87 15.25 -6.60 2.39
C ARG A 87 15.85 -5.79 1.25
N ASN A 88 15.29 -4.62 0.94
CA ASN A 88 15.80 -3.72 -0.08
C ASN A 88 16.18 -2.37 0.57
N PRO A 89 17.50 -2.10 0.78
CA PRO A 89 17.97 -0.88 1.42
C PRO A 89 17.52 0.41 0.73
N LEU A 90 17.37 0.40 -0.60
CA LEU A 90 16.90 1.54 -1.37
C LEU A 90 15.42 1.79 -1.10
N THR A 91 14.59 0.75 -1.19
CA THR A 91 13.15 0.84 -0.88
C THR A 91 12.91 1.31 0.55
N LYS A 92 13.68 0.79 1.52
CA LYS A 92 13.60 1.24 2.92
C LYS A 92 13.90 2.73 3.04
N ARG A 93 14.95 3.23 2.40
CA ARG A 93 15.31 4.67 2.44
C ARG A 93 14.22 5.55 1.84
N LEU A 94 13.63 5.13 0.72
CA LEU A 94 12.52 5.86 0.08
C LEU A 94 11.29 5.92 1.01
N ILE A 95 10.91 4.79 1.60
CA ILE A 95 9.79 4.73 2.56
C ILE A 95 10.03 5.61 3.78
N GLU A 96 11.24 5.58 4.35
CA GLU A 96 11.58 6.43 5.50
C GLU A 96 11.58 7.92 5.13
N ALA A 97 12.05 8.29 3.94
CA ALA A 97 11.99 9.66 3.45
C ALA A 97 10.54 10.14 3.30
N GLU A 98 9.68 9.31 2.73
CA GLU A 98 8.27 9.63 2.54
C GLU A 98 7.52 9.72 3.88
N ALA A 99 7.81 8.81 4.81
CA ALA A 99 7.26 8.86 6.16
C ALA A 99 7.64 10.18 6.88
N ARG A 100 8.86 10.69 6.69
CA ARG A 100 9.27 11.99 7.22
C ARG A 100 8.52 13.14 6.55
N ARG A 101 8.33 13.09 5.22
CA ARG A 101 7.58 14.10 4.47
C ARG A 101 6.13 14.20 4.96
N ILE A 102 5.44 13.08 5.10
CA ILE A 102 4.06 13.03 5.59
C ILE A 102 3.95 13.53 7.04
N LYS A 103 4.91 13.17 7.92
CA LYS A 103 4.93 13.66 9.31
C LYS A 103 5.07 15.18 9.38
N ARG A 104 5.89 15.79 8.51
CA ARG A 104 6.06 17.25 8.42
C ARG A 104 4.77 17.92 7.94
N ALA A 105 4.21 17.45 6.83
CA ALA A 105 2.96 17.99 6.29
C ALA A 105 1.81 17.98 7.32
N LYS A 106 1.69 16.91 8.11
CA LYS A 106 0.70 16.84 9.20
C LYS A 106 0.98 17.80 10.36
N ALA A 107 2.25 18.08 10.65
CA ALA A 107 2.63 19.04 11.67
C ALA A 107 2.29 20.48 11.24
N ASP A 108 2.53 20.79 9.96
CA ASP A 108 2.26 22.10 9.37
C ASP A 108 0.74 22.39 9.35
N SER A 109 -0.09 21.45 8.91
CA SER A 109 -1.56 21.59 8.96
C SER A 109 -2.11 21.76 10.39
N LYS A 110 -1.44 21.16 11.39
CA LYS A 110 -1.82 21.30 12.81
C LYS A 110 -1.34 22.63 13.42
N ALA A 111 -0.34 23.28 12.82
CA ALA A 111 0.12 24.60 13.22
C ALA A 111 -0.82 25.68 12.65
N GLU A 112 -1.25 25.56 11.39
CA GLU A 112 -2.23 26.47 10.78
C GLU A 112 -3.57 26.48 11.51
N GLY A 113 -4.09 25.32 11.90
CA GLY A 113 -5.34 25.22 12.66
C GLY A 113 -5.29 25.78 14.09
N ARG A 114 -4.09 26.07 14.64
CA ARG A 114 -3.92 26.65 15.98
C ARG A 114 -3.77 28.17 15.99
N CYS A 115 -3.53 28.80 14.84
CA CYS A 115 -3.45 30.26 14.72
C CYS A 115 -4.80 30.92 14.41
N GLN A 116 -5.87 30.13 14.23
CA GLN A 116 -7.23 30.60 13.93
C GLN A 116 -8.20 30.46 15.13
N GLY A 117 -7.69 30.12 16.32
CA GLY A 117 -8.48 29.93 17.54
C GLY A 117 -8.17 30.96 18.62
#